data_AF-A0AAW5T4R0-F1
#
_entry.id   AF-A0AAW5T4R0-F1
#
_cell.length_a   1.000
_cell.length_b   1.000
_cell.length_c   1.000
_cell.angle_alpha   90.00
_cell.angle_beta   90.00
_cell.angle_gamma   90.00
#
_symmetry.space_group_name_H-M   'P 1'
#
loop_
_entity.id
_entity.type
_entity.pdbx_description
1 polymer ?
#
loop_
_entity_poly.entity_id
_entity_poly.type
_entity_poly.pdbx_seq_one_letter_code
_entity_poly.pdbx_strand_id
1 'polypeptide(L)'
;MLSRVLTGLGRVRVTLAYAAALFTVASLLLILGPTVQDRVVSHLSTNLQNLGQGRLGTLLGSAFVTAEGYTYLLLPGLVCLLALAELLWCGRRLIQAFTFGHVGATLIVAAGLAAAVQLGWLPLSVAYAKDVGLSYGAIAVLGTLSAAIPTRWRPAWIGGWVTTALVVAVSGADFTATGHAIALIIGIVLSTRFSSDSTWTPAKLVLLGVGIGFGLLLLVGVALPVAPIAVPAGLAVATIVTWAGRRLRTSKAGEASLTTVSA
;
A
#
# COMPACT_ATOMS: atom_id res chain seq x y z
N MET A 1 11.40 -29.23 -5.58
CA MET A 1 10.86 -27.92 -6.01
C MET A 1 9.47 -27.65 -5.43
N LEU A 2 8.54 -28.61 -5.48
CA LEU A 2 7.19 -28.47 -4.90
C LEU A 2 7.18 -28.05 -3.42
N SER A 3 8.03 -28.67 -2.59
CA SER A 3 8.12 -28.34 -1.15
C SER A 3 8.52 -26.88 -0.92
N ARG A 4 9.53 -26.37 -1.63
CA ARG A 4 9.95 -24.96 -1.52
C ARG A 4 8.87 -23.99 -1.99
N VAL A 5 8.09 -24.35 -3.01
CA VAL A 5 6.94 -23.55 -3.49
C VAL A 5 5.83 -23.54 -2.45
N LEU A 6 5.47 -24.70 -1.89
CA LEU A 6 4.45 -24.82 -0.84
C LEU A 6 4.85 -24.10 0.45
N THR A 7 6.12 -24.19 0.87
CA THR A 7 6.64 -23.41 2.00
C THR A 7 6.63 -21.91 1.71
N GLY A 8 6.92 -21.51 0.47
CA GLY A 8 6.83 -20.12 0.02
C GLY A 8 5.40 -19.58 0.07
N LEU A 9 4.44 -20.32 -0.49
CA LEU A 9 3.01 -19.98 -0.49
C LEU A 9 2.45 -19.89 0.93
N GLY A 10 2.85 -20.80 1.83
CA GLY A 10 2.44 -20.76 3.24
C GLY A 10 2.89 -19.50 3.98
N ARG A 11 3.99 -18.87 3.57
CA ARG A 11 4.52 -17.64 4.18
C ARG A 11 3.82 -16.37 3.73
N VAL A 12 3.08 -16.41 2.62
CA VAL A 12 2.32 -15.27 2.08
C VAL A 12 0.81 -15.56 2.01
N ARG A 13 0.33 -16.44 2.89
CA ARG A 13 -1.04 -16.96 2.87
C ARG A 13 -2.10 -15.88 3.02
N VAL A 14 -1.85 -14.82 3.81
CA VAL A 14 -2.81 -13.73 3.99
C VAL A 14 -2.93 -12.94 2.68
N THR A 15 -1.80 -12.64 2.05
CA THR A 15 -1.76 -11.96 0.76
C THR A 15 -2.50 -12.76 -0.31
N LEU A 16 -2.28 -14.07 -0.39
CA LEU A 16 -2.94 -14.94 -1.36
C LEU A 16 -4.45 -15.03 -1.11
N ALA A 17 -4.88 -15.20 0.15
CA ALA A 17 -6.30 -15.26 0.49
C ALA A 17 -7.01 -13.95 0.14
N TYR A 18 -6.41 -12.80 0.45
CA TYR A 18 -6.96 -11.50 0.13
C TYR A 18 -7.00 -11.24 -1.39
N ALA A 19 -5.93 -11.60 -2.12
CA ALA A 19 -5.89 -11.49 -3.57
C ALA A 19 -6.95 -12.38 -4.25
N ALA A 20 -7.16 -13.60 -3.75
CA ALA A 20 -8.21 -14.48 -4.23
C ALA A 20 -9.59 -13.89 -4.00
N ALA A 21 -9.86 -13.34 -2.81
CA ALA A 21 -11.12 -12.66 -2.52
C ALA A 21 -11.36 -11.47 -3.45
N LEU A 22 -10.34 -10.61 -3.66
CA LEU A 22 -10.43 -9.48 -4.59
C LEU A 22 -10.69 -9.93 -6.03
N PHE A 23 -9.99 -10.98 -6.48
CA PHE A 23 -10.19 -11.55 -7.81
C PHE A 23 -11.61 -12.09 -7.98
N THR A 24 -12.12 -12.83 -7.00
CA THR A 24 -13.50 -13.34 -7.00
C THR A 24 -14.52 -12.20 -7.05
N VAL A 25 -14.40 -11.21 -6.17
CA VAL A 25 -15.32 -10.05 -6.14
C VAL A 25 -15.26 -9.29 -7.46
N ALA A 26 -14.07 -8.98 -7.97
CA ALA A 26 -13.91 -8.31 -9.25
C ALA A 26 -14.54 -9.11 -10.40
N SER A 27 -14.39 -10.44 -10.40
CA SER A 27 -14.94 -11.31 -11.45
C SER A 27 -16.46 -11.33 -11.39
N LEU A 28 -17.05 -11.42 -10.20
CA LEU A 28 -18.49 -11.36 -10.00
C LEU A 28 -19.07 -10.02 -10.47
N LEU A 29 -18.42 -8.89 -10.12
CA LEU A 29 -18.88 -7.57 -10.57
C LEU A 29 -18.76 -7.39 -12.08
N LEU A 30 -17.68 -7.90 -12.69
CA LEU A 30 -17.55 -7.90 -14.16
C LEU A 30 -18.65 -8.71 -14.84
N ILE A 31 -18.98 -9.90 -14.32
CA ILE A 31 -20.02 -10.78 -14.88
C ILE A 31 -21.42 -10.15 -14.72
N LEU A 32 -21.70 -9.56 -13.56
CA LEU A 32 -23.00 -8.95 -13.24
C LEU A 32 -23.21 -7.59 -13.90
N GLY A 33 -22.14 -6.97 -14.40
CA GLY A 33 -22.17 -5.75 -15.20
C GLY A 33 -22.17 -4.44 -14.37
N PRO A 34 -22.05 -3.30 -15.08
CA PRO A 34 -21.77 -2.00 -14.46
C PRO A 34 -22.87 -1.51 -13.52
N THR A 35 -24.14 -1.77 -13.82
CA THR A 35 -25.27 -1.37 -12.95
C THR A 35 -25.19 -2.01 -11.56
N VAL A 36 -24.79 -3.29 -11.50
CA VAL A 36 -24.62 -3.99 -10.22
C VAL A 36 -23.37 -3.49 -9.50
N GLN A 37 -22.27 -3.28 -10.23
CA GLN A 37 -21.05 -2.68 -9.68
C GLN A 37 -21.32 -1.33 -9.04
N ASP A 38 -22.05 -0.43 -9.70
CA ASP A 38 -22.37 0.89 -9.17
C ASP A 38 -23.20 0.83 -7.89
N ARG A 39 -24.18 -0.09 -7.84
CA ARG A 39 -24.98 -0.33 -6.64
C ARG A 39 -24.11 -0.86 -5.50
N VAL A 40 -23.26 -1.85 -5.77
CA VAL A 40 -22.37 -2.44 -4.76
C VAL A 40 -21.38 -1.41 -4.24
N VAL A 41 -20.74 -0.64 -5.12
CA VAL A 41 -19.84 0.46 -4.76
C VAL A 41 -20.57 1.48 -3.89
N SER A 42 -21.77 1.89 -4.26
CA SER A 42 -22.57 2.84 -3.46
C SER A 42 -22.90 2.31 -2.06
N HIS A 43 -23.26 1.02 -1.96
CA HIS A 43 -23.60 0.39 -0.68
C HIS A 43 -22.39 0.15 0.24
N LEU A 44 -21.23 -0.14 -0.34
CA LEU A 44 -20.01 -0.42 0.39
C LEU A 44 -19.11 0.81 0.59
N SER A 45 -19.47 1.94 -0.01
CA SER A 45 -18.77 3.22 0.13
C SER A 45 -18.70 3.69 1.58
N THR A 46 -17.52 4.12 2.01
CA THR A 46 -17.29 4.78 3.30
C THR A 46 -17.56 6.29 3.23
N ASN A 47 -18.53 6.69 2.41
CA ASN A 47 -18.98 8.08 2.31
C ASN A 47 -19.69 8.55 3.59
N LEU A 48 -19.78 9.87 3.76
CA LEU A 48 -20.39 10.47 4.95
C LEU A 48 -21.84 10.04 5.15
N GLN A 49 -22.59 9.84 4.07
CA GLN A 49 -23.98 9.39 4.18
C GLN A 49 -24.08 8.00 4.83
N ASN A 50 -23.32 7.02 4.34
CA ASN A 50 -23.34 5.66 4.86
C ASN A 50 -22.80 5.60 6.29
N LEU A 51 -21.70 6.30 6.57
CA LEU A 51 -21.11 6.35 7.91
C LEU A 51 -22.04 7.08 8.90
N GLY A 52 -22.67 8.18 8.48
CA GLY A 52 -23.66 8.90 9.27
C GLY A 52 -24.92 8.10 9.57
N GLN A 53 -25.27 7.13 8.73
CA GLN A 53 -26.34 6.15 8.97
C GLN A 53 -25.91 4.97 9.86
N GLY A 54 -24.69 4.98 10.41
CA GLY A 54 -24.18 3.92 11.28
C GLY A 54 -23.80 2.63 10.55
N ARG A 55 -23.60 2.66 9.22
CA ARG A 55 -23.24 1.47 8.43
C ARG A 55 -21.76 1.12 8.57
N LEU A 56 -21.30 0.79 9.78
CA LEU A 56 -19.88 0.54 10.07
C LEU A 56 -19.29 -0.64 9.28
N GLY A 57 -20.13 -1.56 8.77
CA GLY A 57 -19.69 -2.64 7.89
C GLY A 57 -19.03 -2.17 6.59
N THR A 58 -19.29 -0.93 6.15
CA THR A 58 -18.63 -0.34 4.97
C THR A 58 -17.14 -0.15 5.19
N LEU A 59 -16.68 0.05 6.43
CA LEU A 59 -15.24 0.17 6.76
C LEU A 59 -14.44 -1.08 6.37
N LEU A 60 -15.07 -2.26 6.43
CA LEU A 60 -14.45 -3.51 6.00
C LEU A 60 -14.76 -3.81 4.54
N GLY A 61 -16.02 -3.64 4.12
CA GLY A 61 -16.48 -3.98 2.78
C GLY A 61 -15.83 -3.12 1.68
N SER A 62 -15.56 -1.85 1.96
CA SER A 62 -14.92 -0.92 1.01
C SER A 62 -13.52 -1.37 0.59
N ALA A 63 -12.82 -2.15 1.42
CA ALA A 63 -11.51 -2.68 1.09
C ALA A 63 -11.55 -3.78 0.02
N PHE A 64 -12.72 -4.30 -0.36
CA PHE A 64 -12.85 -5.39 -1.33
C PHE A 64 -13.36 -4.93 -2.71
N VAL A 65 -13.68 -3.66 -2.87
CA VAL A 65 -14.27 -3.12 -4.10
C VAL A 65 -13.52 -1.85 -4.53
N THR A 66 -13.37 -1.66 -5.83
CA THR A 66 -12.80 -0.42 -6.41
C THR A 66 -13.88 0.29 -7.22
N ALA A 67 -13.86 1.62 -7.23
CA ALA A 67 -14.85 2.42 -7.96
C ALA A 67 -14.66 2.33 -9.49
N GLU A 68 -13.41 2.23 -9.95
CA GLU A 68 -13.04 2.37 -11.36
C GLU A 68 -13.05 1.05 -12.16
N GLY A 69 -13.31 -0.09 -11.51
CA GLY A 69 -13.37 -1.40 -12.19
C GLY A 69 -12.02 -1.98 -12.63
N TYR A 70 -10.92 -1.27 -12.44
CA TYR A 70 -9.57 -1.70 -12.81
C TYR A 70 -8.86 -2.56 -11.77
N THR A 71 -9.59 -3.26 -10.89
CA THR A 71 -9.01 -4.08 -9.81
C THR A 71 -7.93 -5.06 -10.31
N TYR A 72 -8.11 -5.63 -11.50
CA TYR A 72 -7.14 -6.55 -12.14
C TYR A 72 -5.81 -5.89 -12.48
N LEU A 73 -5.81 -4.61 -12.86
CA LEU A 73 -4.58 -3.88 -13.17
C LEU A 73 -3.77 -3.58 -11.90
N LEU A 74 -4.45 -3.38 -10.77
CA LEU A 74 -3.85 -3.09 -9.48
C LEU A 74 -3.36 -4.35 -8.74
N LEU A 75 -3.99 -5.50 -8.99
CA LEU A 75 -3.76 -6.77 -8.30
C LEU A 75 -2.27 -7.20 -8.27
N PRO A 76 -1.51 -7.21 -9.38
CA PRO A 76 -0.10 -7.61 -9.35
C PRO A 76 0.77 -6.73 -8.45
N GLY A 77 0.58 -5.40 -8.53
CA GLY A 77 1.31 -4.44 -7.70
C GLY A 77 0.97 -4.59 -6.22
N LEU A 78 -0.32 -4.74 -5.92
CA LEU A 78 -0.81 -5.00 -4.58
C LEU A 78 -0.23 -6.28 -3.99
N VAL A 79 -0.33 -7.40 -4.73
CA VAL A 79 0.20 -8.70 -4.29
C VAL A 79 1.68 -8.60 -3.97
N CYS A 80 2.48 -7.93 -4.81
CA CYS A 80 3.91 -7.74 -4.54
C CYS A 80 4.16 -6.96 -3.24
N LEU A 81 3.44 -5.86 -3.03
CA LEU A 81 3.57 -5.03 -1.84
C LEU A 81 3.19 -5.79 -0.56
N LEU A 82 2.01 -6.43 -0.56
CA LEU A 82 1.51 -7.17 0.59
C LEU A 82 2.36 -8.40 0.87
N ALA A 83 2.80 -9.13 -0.15
CA ALA A 83 3.68 -10.28 0.00
C ALA A 83 5.02 -9.88 0.61
N LEU A 84 5.61 -8.76 0.18
CA LEU A 84 6.83 -8.24 0.81
C LEU A 84 6.61 -7.96 2.31
N ALA A 85 5.55 -7.24 2.64
CA ALA A 85 5.21 -6.92 4.02
C ALA A 85 4.94 -8.19 4.85
N GLU A 86 4.24 -9.19 4.30
CA GLU A 86 4.01 -10.46 4.99
C GLU A 86 5.31 -11.24 5.23
N LEU A 87 6.23 -11.22 4.27
CA LEU A 87 7.55 -11.84 4.41
C LEU A 87 8.47 -11.13 5.41
N LEU A 88 8.26 -9.84 5.64
CA LEU A 88 9.03 -9.03 6.60
C LEU A 88 8.42 -9.05 8.00
N TRP A 89 7.09 -9.02 8.11
CA TRP A 89 6.35 -8.76 9.36
C TRP A 89 5.42 -9.90 9.80
N CYS A 90 5.27 -10.94 8.99
CA CYS A 90 4.24 -11.97 9.10
C CYS A 90 2.81 -11.46 8.87
N GLY A 91 1.87 -12.39 8.68
CA GLY A 91 0.46 -12.08 8.41
C GLY A 91 -0.21 -11.20 9.45
N ARG A 92 0.08 -11.40 10.76
CA ARG A 92 -0.56 -10.61 11.83
C ARG A 92 -0.26 -9.12 11.73
N ARG A 93 1.02 -8.75 11.57
CA ARG A 93 1.42 -7.34 11.48
C ARG A 93 0.99 -6.71 10.15
N LEU A 94 0.97 -7.50 9.06
CA LEU A 94 0.39 -7.07 7.80
C LEU A 94 -1.09 -6.69 7.97
N ILE A 95 -1.89 -7.57 8.59
CA ILE A 95 -3.31 -7.31 8.84
C ILE A 95 -3.48 -6.06 9.70
N GLN A 96 -2.71 -5.92 10.78
CA GLN A 96 -2.74 -4.72 11.62
C GLN A 96 -2.44 -3.45 10.82
N ALA A 97 -1.35 -3.44 10.05
CA ALA A 97 -0.96 -2.30 9.23
C ALA A 97 -2.04 -1.90 8.23
N PHE A 98 -2.58 -2.90 7.51
CA PHE A 98 -3.63 -2.69 6.52
C PHE A 98 -4.91 -2.18 7.19
N THR A 99 -5.39 -2.83 8.24
CA THR A 99 -6.66 -2.48 8.91
C THR A 99 -6.60 -1.12 9.59
N PHE A 100 -5.54 -0.83 10.36
CA PHE A 100 -5.40 0.48 11.02
C PHE A 100 -5.22 1.60 10.00
N GLY A 101 -4.46 1.35 8.95
CA GLY A 101 -4.30 2.29 7.85
C GLY A 101 -5.60 2.61 7.14
N HIS A 102 -6.30 1.56 6.73
CA HIS A 102 -7.59 1.65 6.01
C HIS A 102 -8.65 2.34 6.87
N VAL A 103 -8.99 1.75 8.02
CA VAL A 103 -10.06 2.26 8.90
C VAL A 103 -9.68 3.61 9.48
N GLY A 104 -8.44 3.78 9.94
CA GLY A 104 -7.98 5.02 10.54
C GLY A 104 -8.00 6.19 9.55
N ALA A 105 -7.47 6.00 8.34
CA ALA A 105 -7.50 7.04 7.31
C ALA A 105 -8.94 7.38 6.91
N THR A 106 -9.78 6.38 6.68
CA THR A 106 -11.20 6.59 6.34
C THR A 106 -11.92 7.40 7.42
N LEU A 107 -11.75 7.07 8.70
CA LEU A 107 -12.42 7.80 9.78
C LEU A 107 -11.92 9.24 9.93
N ILE A 108 -10.61 9.47 9.78
CA ILE A 108 -10.04 10.82 9.85
C ILE A 108 -10.51 11.67 8.67
N VAL A 109 -10.50 11.11 7.45
CA VAL A 109 -11.03 11.79 6.25
C VAL A 109 -12.51 12.09 6.42
N ALA A 110 -13.31 11.12 6.85
CA ALA A 110 -14.74 11.30 7.07
C ALA A 110 -15.01 12.40 8.12
N ALA A 111 -14.29 12.42 9.24
CA ALA A 111 -14.42 13.47 10.24
C ALA A 111 -14.06 14.86 9.67
N GLY A 112 -12.97 14.96 8.91
CA GLY A 112 -12.55 16.20 8.26
C GLY A 112 -13.56 16.71 7.24
N LEU A 113 -14.09 15.83 6.38
CA LEU A 113 -15.13 16.18 5.42
C LEU A 113 -16.43 16.59 6.11
N ALA A 114 -16.84 15.89 7.16
CA ALA A 114 -18.03 16.25 7.93
C ALA A 114 -17.88 17.64 8.57
N ALA A 115 -16.71 17.96 9.14
CA ALA A 115 -16.42 19.27 9.69
C ALA A 115 -16.42 20.36 8.59
N ALA A 116 -15.78 20.11 7.45
CA ALA A 116 -15.75 21.06 6.34
C ALA A 116 -17.15 21.36 5.77
N VAL A 117 -18.03 20.35 5.71
CA VAL A 117 -19.44 20.55 5.33
C VAL A 117 -20.19 21.36 6.38
N GLN A 118 -20.03 21.06 7.68
CA GLN A 118 -20.69 21.80 8.76
C GLN A 118 -20.24 23.27 8.83
N LEU A 119 -18.97 23.54 8.55
CA LEU A 119 -18.40 24.89 8.50
C LEU A 119 -18.72 25.64 7.19
N GLY A 120 -19.42 25.01 6.25
CA GLY A 120 -19.79 25.61 4.96
C GLY A 120 -18.63 25.73 3.95
N TRP A 121 -17.51 25.05 4.18
CA TRP A 121 -16.34 25.07 3.27
C TRP A 121 -16.52 24.14 2.07
N LEU A 122 -17.31 23.07 2.22
CA LEU A 122 -17.60 22.11 1.16
C LEU A 122 -19.11 21.92 0.96
N PRO A 123 -19.56 21.67 -0.28
CA PRO A 123 -20.96 21.41 -0.56
C PRO A 123 -21.41 20.05 0.00
N LEU A 124 -22.70 19.95 0.36
CA LEU A 124 -23.32 18.71 0.84
C LEU A 124 -23.20 17.53 -0.14
N SER A 125 -23.01 17.79 -1.43
CA SER A 125 -22.81 16.75 -2.45
C SER A 125 -21.59 15.86 -2.15
N VAL A 126 -20.58 16.37 -1.45
CA VAL A 126 -19.39 15.60 -1.03
C VAL A 126 -19.77 14.45 -0.09
N ALA A 127 -20.90 14.54 0.63
CA ALA A 127 -21.37 13.47 1.51
C ALA A 127 -21.70 12.17 0.76
N TYR A 128 -21.96 12.25 -0.55
CA TYR A 128 -22.27 11.13 -1.43
C TYR A 128 -21.08 10.65 -2.26
N ALA A 129 -19.93 11.34 -2.18
CA ALA A 129 -18.75 10.99 -2.95
C ALA A 129 -18.32 9.55 -2.64
N LYS A 130 -18.09 8.75 -3.69
CA LYS A 130 -17.70 7.34 -3.53
C LYS A 130 -16.31 7.27 -2.92
N ASP A 131 -16.20 6.63 -1.76
CA ASP A 131 -14.93 6.30 -1.10
C ASP A 131 -14.89 4.79 -0.92
N VAL A 132 -14.30 4.11 -1.89
CA VAL A 132 -14.06 2.67 -1.85
C VAL A 132 -12.68 2.37 -2.35
N GLY A 133 -12.08 1.31 -1.84
CA GLY A 133 -10.81 0.83 -2.32
C GLY A 133 -9.92 0.30 -1.23
N LEU A 134 -9.02 -0.57 -1.66
CA LEU A 134 -7.93 -1.12 -0.88
C LEU A 134 -6.75 -0.14 -0.70
N SER A 135 -6.82 1.03 -1.34
CA SER A 135 -5.67 1.92 -1.54
C SER A 135 -5.16 2.52 -0.23
N TYR A 136 -6.03 2.87 0.72
CA TYR A 136 -5.61 3.37 2.03
C TYR A 136 -4.85 2.29 2.82
N GLY A 137 -5.40 1.08 2.88
CA GLY A 137 -4.71 -0.05 3.50
C GLY A 137 -3.37 -0.37 2.84
N ALA A 138 -3.31 -0.34 1.50
CA ALA A 138 -2.08 -0.57 0.75
C ALA A 138 -1.01 0.51 1.01
N ILE A 139 -1.38 1.79 0.99
CA ILE A 139 -0.47 2.91 1.27
C ILE A 139 0.03 2.88 2.74
N ALA A 140 -0.80 2.46 3.68
CA ALA A 140 -0.34 2.25 5.05
C ALA A 140 0.67 1.10 5.14
N VAL A 141 0.43 -0.03 4.45
CA VAL A 141 1.40 -1.13 4.37
C VAL A 141 2.73 -0.65 3.77
N LEU A 142 2.69 0.16 2.72
CA LEU A 142 3.87 0.81 2.16
C LEU A 142 4.60 1.67 3.20
N GLY A 143 3.89 2.48 3.98
CA GLY A 143 4.45 3.25 5.08
C GLY A 143 5.20 2.38 6.10
N THR A 144 4.70 1.18 6.39
CA THR A 144 5.37 0.25 7.32
C THR A 144 6.72 -0.27 6.84
N LEU A 145 6.98 -0.25 5.53
CA LEU A 145 8.28 -0.67 4.98
C LEU A 145 9.43 0.23 5.45
N SER A 146 9.14 1.42 5.98
CA SER A 146 10.12 2.31 6.63
C SER A 146 10.95 1.59 7.70
N ALA A 147 10.36 0.65 8.43
CA ALA A 147 11.06 -0.16 9.44
C ALA A 147 12.11 -1.11 8.85
N ALA A 148 11.93 -1.54 7.58
CA ALA A 148 12.87 -2.42 6.88
C ALA A 148 14.02 -1.65 6.21
N ILE A 149 13.92 -0.33 6.10
CA ILE A 149 14.96 0.53 5.53
C ILE A 149 16.05 0.77 6.58
N PRO A 150 17.35 0.64 6.20
CA PRO A 150 18.47 0.94 7.09
C PRO A 150 18.38 2.35 7.70
N THR A 151 18.70 2.49 8.98
CA THR A 151 18.51 3.72 9.76
C THR A 151 19.10 4.96 9.08
N ARG A 152 20.27 4.84 8.43
CA ARG A 152 20.92 5.96 7.71
C ARG A 152 20.15 6.47 6.49
N TRP A 153 19.34 5.61 5.85
CA TRP A 153 18.56 5.95 4.65
C TRP A 153 17.07 6.15 4.94
N ARG A 154 16.63 5.76 6.15
CA ARG A 154 15.23 5.86 6.57
C ARG A 154 14.68 7.29 6.51
N PRO A 155 15.41 8.36 6.90
CA PRO A 155 14.91 9.72 6.76
C PRO A 155 14.64 10.11 5.30
N ALA A 156 15.54 9.74 4.37
CA ALA A 156 15.35 10.02 2.95
C ALA A 156 14.15 9.25 2.36
N TRP A 157 13.99 7.98 2.77
CA TRP A 157 12.84 7.16 2.39
C TRP A 157 11.51 7.77 2.87
N ILE A 158 11.42 8.09 4.16
CA ILE A 158 10.22 8.68 4.76
C ILE A 158 9.95 10.04 4.13
N GLY A 159 10.98 10.90 4.05
CA GLY A 159 10.87 12.23 3.47
C GLY A 159 10.35 12.18 2.03
N GLY A 160 10.90 11.30 1.19
CA GLY A 160 10.43 11.14 -0.19
C GLY A 160 8.94 10.81 -0.28
N TRP A 161 8.47 9.79 0.45
CA TRP A 161 7.05 9.41 0.43
C TRP A 161 6.14 10.49 1.01
N VAL A 162 6.52 11.11 2.12
CA VAL A 162 5.74 12.18 2.75
C VAL A 162 5.66 13.40 1.83
N THR A 163 6.77 13.79 1.21
CA THR A 163 6.78 14.89 0.24
C THR A 163 5.90 14.58 -0.96
N THR A 164 6.00 13.38 -1.55
CA THR A 164 5.13 12.99 -2.67
C THR A 164 3.65 13.03 -2.27
N ALA A 165 3.28 12.42 -1.14
CA ALA A 165 1.90 12.41 -0.67
C ALA A 165 1.38 13.82 -0.38
N LEU A 166 2.19 14.68 0.25
CA LEU A 166 1.81 16.05 0.54
C LEU A 166 1.64 16.88 -0.73
N VAL A 167 2.58 16.80 -1.68
CA VAL A 167 2.48 17.50 -2.97
C VAL A 167 1.19 17.13 -3.68
N VAL A 168 0.85 15.85 -3.76
CA VAL A 168 -0.39 15.41 -4.40
C VAL A 168 -1.62 15.90 -3.63
N ALA A 169 -1.60 15.82 -2.30
CA ALA A 169 -2.72 16.30 -1.48
C ALA A 169 -2.98 17.81 -1.65
N VAL A 170 -1.94 18.63 -1.84
CA VAL A 170 -2.10 20.10 -2.01
C VAL A 170 -2.28 20.54 -3.45
N SER A 171 -2.01 19.69 -4.46
CA SER A 171 -2.11 20.04 -5.88
C SER A 171 -3.56 20.08 -6.41
N GLY A 172 -4.57 20.11 -5.53
CA GLY A 172 -5.97 20.08 -5.90
C GLY A 172 -6.48 18.69 -6.31
N ALA A 173 -5.77 17.63 -5.90
CA ALA A 173 -6.32 16.28 -5.96
C ALA A 173 -7.54 16.16 -5.03
N ASP A 174 -8.37 15.14 -5.27
CA ASP A 174 -9.57 14.88 -4.47
C ASP A 174 -9.23 14.53 -3.00
N PHE A 175 -10.26 14.40 -2.16
CA PHE A 175 -10.08 14.05 -0.75
C PHE A 175 -9.34 12.70 -0.56
N THR A 176 -9.36 11.83 -1.58
CA THR A 176 -8.64 10.56 -1.62
C THR A 176 -7.14 10.74 -1.45
N ALA A 177 -6.55 11.77 -2.06
CA ALA A 177 -5.13 12.09 -1.90
C ALA A 177 -4.77 12.44 -0.45
N THR A 178 -5.65 13.17 0.24
CA THR A 178 -5.49 13.45 1.68
C THR A 178 -5.60 12.15 2.49
N GLY A 179 -6.54 11.28 2.13
CA GLY A 179 -6.65 9.94 2.73
C GLY A 179 -5.40 9.09 2.57
N HIS A 180 -4.77 9.10 1.38
CA HIS A 180 -3.50 8.41 1.17
C HIS A 180 -2.38 9.00 2.04
N ALA A 181 -2.28 10.33 2.15
CA ALA A 181 -1.29 10.96 3.01
C ALA A 181 -1.47 10.54 4.48
N ILE A 182 -2.70 10.54 4.98
CA ILE A 182 -3.02 10.09 6.35
C ILE A 182 -2.66 8.60 6.51
N ALA A 183 -3.07 7.75 5.58
CA ALA A 183 -2.78 6.32 5.62
C ALA A 183 -1.26 6.04 5.64
N LEU A 184 -0.50 6.78 4.83
CA LEU A 184 0.95 6.67 4.78
C LEU A 184 1.57 7.02 6.14
N ILE A 185 1.14 8.12 6.76
CA ILE A 185 1.62 8.55 8.08
C ILE A 185 1.27 7.52 9.15
N ILE A 186 0.05 6.98 9.16
CA ILE A 186 -0.34 5.89 10.06
C ILE A 186 0.60 4.68 9.89
N GLY A 187 0.87 4.29 8.65
CA GLY A 187 1.82 3.23 8.32
C GLY A 187 3.23 3.49 8.84
N ILE A 188 3.76 4.69 8.64
CA ILE A 188 5.08 5.11 9.13
C ILE A 188 5.12 5.06 10.67
N VAL A 189 4.08 5.55 11.35
CA VAL A 189 3.99 5.49 12.81
C VAL A 189 3.95 4.05 13.30
N LEU A 190 3.13 3.18 12.68
CA LEU A 190 3.08 1.75 13.01
C LEU A 190 4.42 1.05 12.79
N SER A 191 5.19 1.49 11.80
CA SER A 191 6.52 0.96 11.50
C SER A 191 7.47 1.04 12.71
N THR A 192 7.29 2.00 13.62
CA THR A 192 8.10 2.13 14.85
C THR A 192 7.97 0.93 15.79
N ARG A 193 6.88 0.17 15.68
CA ARG A 193 6.63 -1.07 16.44
C ARG A 193 7.09 -2.32 15.70
N PHE A 194 7.59 -2.18 14.48
CA PHE A 194 8.02 -3.29 13.65
C PHE A 194 9.54 -3.41 13.70
N SER A 195 10.01 -4.65 13.74
CA SER A 195 11.43 -5.00 13.76
C SER A 195 11.61 -6.15 12.80
N SER A 196 12.64 -6.09 11.95
CA SER A 196 12.93 -7.16 10.98
C SER A 196 14.31 -7.72 11.25
N ASP A 197 14.37 -9.02 11.54
CA ASP A 197 15.61 -9.81 11.49
C ASP A 197 15.77 -10.46 10.10
N SER A 198 14.96 -10.01 9.13
CA SER A 198 14.80 -10.66 7.83
C SER A 198 15.92 -10.27 6.88
N THR A 199 16.61 -11.25 6.31
CA THR A 199 17.66 -11.01 5.30
C THR A 199 17.06 -10.54 3.98
N TRP A 200 17.66 -9.52 3.37
CA TRP A 200 17.27 -9.04 2.05
C TRP A 200 17.71 -10.03 0.97
N THR A 201 16.75 -10.60 0.25
CA THR A 201 16.99 -11.49 -0.90
C THR A 201 16.67 -10.77 -2.20
N PRO A 202 17.20 -11.21 -3.36
CA PRO A 202 16.82 -10.65 -4.66
C PRO A 202 15.31 -10.63 -4.90
N ALA A 203 14.59 -11.67 -4.47
CA ALA A 203 13.14 -11.72 -4.57
C ALA A 203 12.45 -10.58 -3.79
N LYS A 204 12.89 -10.30 -2.55
CA LYS A 204 12.35 -9.18 -1.76
C LYS A 204 12.65 -7.82 -2.39
N LEU A 205 13.79 -7.68 -3.07
CA LEU A 205 14.14 -6.46 -3.80
C LEU A 205 13.23 -6.26 -5.02
N VAL A 206 12.91 -7.32 -5.76
CA VAL A 206 11.94 -7.25 -6.87
C VAL A 206 10.57 -6.87 -6.35
N LEU A 207 10.09 -7.52 -5.28
CA LEU A 207 8.81 -7.18 -4.65
C LEU A 207 8.79 -5.73 -4.17
N LEU A 208 9.89 -5.23 -3.60
CA LEU A 208 10.04 -3.85 -3.18
C LEU A 208 9.95 -2.89 -4.38
N GLY A 209 10.67 -3.17 -5.46
CA GLY A 209 10.64 -2.35 -6.68
C GLY A 209 9.23 -2.24 -7.27
N VAL A 210 8.53 -3.38 -7.40
CA VAL A 210 7.14 -3.40 -7.87
C VAL A 210 6.20 -2.69 -6.90
N GLY A 211 6.37 -2.91 -5.59
CA GLY A 211 5.58 -2.26 -4.55
C GLY A 211 5.76 -0.74 -4.50
N ILE A 212 6.97 -0.23 -4.79
CA ILE A 212 7.23 1.20 -4.94
C ILE A 212 6.51 1.75 -6.17
N GLY A 213 6.63 1.08 -7.32
CA GLY A 213 5.92 1.48 -8.53
C GLY A 213 4.40 1.52 -8.31
N PHE A 214 3.87 0.52 -7.62
CA PHE A 214 2.46 0.46 -7.22
C PHE A 214 2.07 1.58 -6.25
N GLY A 215 2.89 1.87 -5.24
CA GLY A 215 2.65 2.99 -4.32
C GLY A 215 2.65 4.34 -5.01
N LEU A 216 3.57 4.56 -5.95
CA LEU A 216 3.60 5.76 -6.78
C LEU A 216 2.37 5.85 -7.68
N LEU A 217 1.95 4.74 -8.30
CA LEU A 217 0.72 4.68 -9.08
C LEU A 217 -0.51 5.06 -8.24
N LEU A 218 -0.60 4.58 -7.00
CA LEU A 218 -1.70 4.93 -6.10
C LEU A 218 -1.69 6.40 -5.66
N LEU A 219 -0.51 6.97 -5.42
CA LEU A 219 -0.38 8.37 -4.98
C LEU A 219 -0.53 9.37 -6.12
N VAL A 220 0.10 9.11 -7.26
CA VAL A 220 0.21 10.09 -8.36
C VAL A 220 -0.87 9.85 -9.42
N GLY A 221 -1.44 8.64 -9.47
CA GLY A 221 -2.33 8.21 -10.54
C GLY A 221 -1.60 7.91 -11.85
N VAL A 222 -2.38 7.69 -12.91
CA VAL A 222 -1.87 7.41 -14.27
C VAL A 222 -1.57 8.71 -15.05
N ALA A 223 -2.01 9.87 -14.55
CA ALA A 223 -1.85 11.15 -15.23
C ALA A 223 -0.38 11.64 -15.17
N LEU A 224 0.24 11.70 -16.34
CA LEU A 224 1.68 11.86 -16.58
C LEU A 224 2.35 13.23 -16.33
N PRO A 225 1.72 14.38 -15.97
CA PRO A 225 2.48 15.63 -15.89
C PRO A 225 3.10 15.96 -14.51
N VAL A 226 2.99 15.09 -13.50
CA VAL A 226 3.64 15.29 -12.17
C VAL A 226 4.90 14.44 -11.95
N ALA A 227 5.33 13.70 -12.99
CA ALA A 227 6.51 12.83 -12.98
C ALA A 227 7.83 13.45 -12.46
N PRO A 228 8.13 14.78 -12.59
CA PRO A 228 9.39 15.32 -12.09
C PRO A 228 9.47 15.43 -10.56
N ILE A 229 8.34 15.38 -9.83
CA ILE A 229 8.33 15.55 -8.36
C ILE A 229 8.50 14.20 -7.63
N ALA A 230 8.32 13.07 -8.32
CA ALA A 230 8.52 11.72 -7.79
C ALA A 230 10.00 11.23 -7.87
N VAL A 231 10.89 12.00 -8.50
CA VAL A 231 12.30 11.64 -8.73
C VAL A 231 13.13 11.44 -7.44
N PRO A 232 12.90 12.16 -6.32
CA PRO A 232 13.68 11.93 -5.09
C PRO A 232 13.46 10.54 -4.49
N ALA A 233 12.29 9.93 -4.69
CA ALA A 233 12.00 8.56 -4.24
C ALA A 233 12.80 7.51 -5.04
N GLY A 234 13.01 7.72 -6.35
CA GLY A 234 13.78 6.81 -7.22
C GLY A 234 15.29 6.78 -6.92
N LEU A 235 15.87 7.91 -6.50
CA LEU A 235 17.30 7.99 -6.13
C LEU A 235 17.61 7.22 -4.83
N ALA A 236 16.65 7.13 -3.90
CA ALA A 236 16.79 6.30 -2.70
C ALA A 236 16.76 4.78 -3.04
N VAL A 237 16.03 4.38 -4.07
CA VAL A 237 15.98 2.97 -4.54
C VAL A 237 17.28 2.58 -5.23
N ALA A 238 17.82 3.44 -6.10
CA ALA A 238 19.10 3.20 -6.76
C ALA A 238 20.26 3.06 -5.76
N THR A 239 20.23 3.79 -4.64
CA THR A 239 21.24 3.69 -3.57
C THR A 239 21.05 2.47 -2.66
N ILE A 240 19.81 2.04 -2.40
CA ILE A 240 19.51 0.79 -1.66
C ILE A 240 19.89 -0.44 -2.50
N VAL A 241 19.61 -0.43 -3.81
CA VAL A 241 19.98 -1.51 -4.74
C VAL A 241 21.50 -1.63 -4.89
N THR A 242 22.21 -0.51 -5.03
CA THR A 242 23.68 -0.51 -5.08
C THR A 242 24.30 -0.91 -3.73
N TRP A 243 23.69 -0.56 -2.60
CA TRP A 243 24.15 -1.00 -1.28
C TRP A 243 23.92 -2.50 -1.04
N ALA A 244 22.73 -3.03 -1.37
CA ALA A 244 22.41 -4.45 -1.22
C ALA A 244 23.27 -5.33 -2.15
N GLY A 245 23.54 -4.86 -3.38
CA GLY A 245 24.45 -5.52 -4.32
C GLY A 245 25.88 -5.62 -3.81
N ARG A 246 26.38 -4.60 -3.10
CA ARG A 246 27.73 -4.62 -2.49
C ARG A 246 27.84 -5.68 -1.37
N ARG A 247 26.83 -5.83 -0.51
CA ARG A 247 26.85 -6.85 0.57
C ARG A 247 26.79 -8.29 0.05
N LEU A 248 26.01 -8.54 -1.01
CA LEU A 248 25.94 -9.86 -1.63
C LEU A 248 27.26 -10.25 -2.30
N ARG A 249 27.97 -9.28 -2.89
CA ARG A 249 29.32 -9.48 -3.45
C ARG A 249 30.37 -9.76 -2.37
N THR A 250 30.35 -9.06 -1.24
CA THR A 250 31.30 -9.32 -0.13
C THR A 250 31.10 -10.69 0.52
N SER A 251 29.85 -11.16 0.63
CA SER A 251 29.54 -12.50 1.15
C SER A 251 30.09 -13.60 0.23
N LYS A 252 29.88 -13.49 -1.08
CA LYS A 252 30.42 -14.45 -2.07
C LYS A 252 31.95 -14.42 -2.15
N ALA A 253 32.57 -13.26 -2.00
CA ALA A 253 34.03 -13.13 -2.00
C ALA A 253 34.67 -13.79 -0.75
N GLY A 254 34.01 -13.71 0.42
CA GLY A 254 34.46 -14.39 1.64
C GLY A 254 34.36 -15.91 1.55
N GLU A 255 33.29 -16.45 0.97
CA GLU A 255 33.14 -17.89 0.71
C GLU A 255 34.20 -18.43 -0.25
N ALA A 256 34.50 -17.70 -1.33
CA ALA A 256 35.50 -18.09 -2.32
C ALA A 256 36.94 -18.09 -1.75
N SER A 257 37.26 -17.17 -0.83
CA SER A 257 38.58 -17.09 -0.20
C SER A 257 38.84 -18.19 0.84
N LEU A 258 37.79 -18.76 1.45
CA LEU A 258 37.93 -19.89 2.38
C LEU A 258 38.14 -21.21 1.64
N THR A 259 37.60 -21.35 0.43
CA THR A 259 37.81 -22.53 -0.43
C THR A 259 39.20 -22.59 -1.07
N THR A 260 39.89 -21.46 -1.25
CA THR A 260 41.25 -21.42 -1.85
C THR A 260 42.38 -21.58 -0.85
N VAL A 261 42.14 -21.40 0.46
CA VAL A 261 43.15 -21.59 1.52
C VAL A 261 43.18 -23.04 2.04
N SER A 262 42.20 -23.86 1.65
CA SER A 262 42.06 -25.27 2.06
C SER A 262 42.48 -26.29 0.99
N ALA A 263 43.19 -25.86 -0.06
CA ALA A 263 43.74 -26.71 -1.12
C ALA A 263 45.25 -26.52 -1.21
#